data_AF-A0A4Z0PHG7-F1
#
_entry.id   AF-A0A4Z0PHG7-F1
#
_cell.length_a   1.000
_cell.length_b   1.000
_cell.length_c   1.000
_cell.angle_alpha   90.00
_cell.angle_beta   90.00
_cell.angle_gamma   90.00
#
_symmetry.space_group_name_H-M   'P 1'
#
loop_
_entity.id
_entity.type
_entity.pdbx_description
1 polymer ?
#
loop_
_entity_poly.entity_id
_entity_poly.type
_entity_poly.pdbx_seq_one_letter_code
_entity_poly.pdbx_strand_id
1 'polypeptide(L)'
;MLDAQTIATVKATIPLLVETGPKLTAHFYDRMFTHNPELKEIFNMSNQRNGDQREALFNAIAAYASNIENLPALLPAVEKIAQKHTSFQIKPEQYNIVGTHLLATLDEMFNPGQEVLDAWGKAYGVLANVFIHREAEIYHENASKDGGWEGTRPFRIVAKTPRSALITSFEFEPVDGGTVAEYRPGQDLGVWRKPAGFAGQAVRQESL
;
A
#
# COMPACT_ATOMS: atom_id res chain seq x y z
N MET A 1 0.62 -0.71 22.74
CA MET A 1 0.55 -2.16 22.99
C MET A 1 -0.92 -2.50 23.21
N LEU A 2 -1.44 -3.56 22.59
CA LEU A 2 -2.84 -3.95 22.75
C LEU A 2 -3.03 -4.70 24.08
N ASP A 3 -4.18 -4.49 24.73
CA ASP A 3 -4.56 -5.28 25.91
C ASP A 3 -5.10 -6.67 25.50
N ALA A 4 -5.12 -7.60 26.46
CA ALA A 4 -5.54 -8.98 26.22
C ALA A 4 -6.99 -9.09 25.73
N GLN A 5 -7.88 -8.21 26.21
CA GLN A 5 -9.28 -8.18 25.81
C GLN A 5 -9.41 -7.79 24.32
N THR A 6 -8.70 -6.74 23.90
CA THR A 6 -8.67 -6.28 22.51
C THR A 6 -8.17 -7.39 21.58
N ILE A 7 -7.10 -8.08 21.97
CA ILE A 7 -6.55 -9.21 21.21
C ILE A 7 -7.59 -10.34 21.11
N ALA A 8 -8.23 -10.71 22.22
CA ALA A 8 -9.24 -11.76 22.23
C ALA A 8 -10.44 -11.41 21.33
N THR A 9 -10.95 -10.18 21.39
CA THR A 9 -12.06 -9.71 20.56
C THR A 9 -11.73 -9.75 19.07
N VAL A 10 -10.53 -9.30 18.68
CA VAL A 10 -10.09 -9.38 17.27
C VAL A 10 -10.00 -10.84 16.85
N LYS A 11 -9.32 -11.70 17.61
CA LYS A 11 -9.17 -13.13 17.28
C LYS A 11 -10.51 -13.86 17.17
N ALA A 12 -11.45 -13.57 18.06
CA ALA A 12 -12.78 -14.17 18.07
C ALA A 12 -13.61 -13.80 16.82
N THR A 13 -13.33 -12.65 16.19
CA THR A 13 -14.08 -12.17 15.01
C THR A 13 -13.42 -12.54 13.68
N ILE A 14 -12.19 -13.08 13.68
CA ILE A 14 -11.51 -13.53 12.45
C ILE A 14 -12.26 -14.59 11.65
N PRO A 15 -12.84 -15.64 12.25
CA PRO A 15 -13.59 -16.62 11.47
C PRO A 15 -14.70 -15.97 10.63
N LEU A 16 -15.41 -14.98 11.18
CA LEU A 16 -16.46 -14.24 10.47
C LEU A 16 -15.90 -13.44 9.28
N LEU A 17 -14.76 -12.76 9.47
CA LEU A 17 -14.10 -12.06 8.36
C LEU A 17 -13.68 -13.05 7.28
N VAL A 18 -13.10 -14.18 7.68
CA VAL A 18 -12.61 -15.22 6.76
C VAL A 18 -13.75 -15.81 5.93
N GLU A 19 -14.87 -16.14 6.57
CA GLU A 19 -16.07 -16.68 5.90
C GLU A 19 -16.71 -15.68 4.94
N THR A 20 -16.64 -14.38 5.23
CA THR A 20 -17.18 -13.33 4.36
C THR A 20 -16.35 -13.19 3.07
N GLY A 21 -15.05 -13.48 3.15
CA GLY A 21 -14.19 -13.64 1.99
C GLY A 21 -14.15 -12.41 1.07
N PRO A 22 -14.12 -12.60 -0.27
CA PRO A 22 -14.00 -11.51 -1.25
C PRO A 22 -15.12 -10.47 -1.22
N LYS A 23 -16.28 -10.76 -0.58
CA LYS A 23 -17.38 -9.80 -0.45
C LYS A 23 -17.01 -8.63 0.46
N LEU A 24 -16.27 -8.91 1.54
CA LEU A 24 -15.81 -7.90 2.49
C LEU A 24 -14.91 -6.88 1.79
N THR A 25 -13.90 -7.36 1.06
CA THR A 25 -12.98 -6.46 0.38
C THR A 25 -13.62 -5.75 -0.80
N ALA A 26 -14.59 -6.37 -1.50
CA ALA A 26 -15.37 -5.68 -2.52
C ALA A 26 -16.14 -4.48 -1.93
N HIS A 27 -16.86 -4.68 -0.81
CA HIS A 27 -17.60 -3.63 -0.12
C HIS A 27 -16.67 -2.51 0.38
N PHE A 28 -15.56 -2.89 1.01
CA PHE A 28 -14.52 -1.95 1.46
C PHE A 28 -14.03 -1.05 0.35
N TYR A 29 -13.64 -1.62 -0.80
CA TYR A 29 -13.11 -0.82 -1.91
C TYR A 29 -14.17 0.03 -2.59
N ASP A 30 -15.40 -0.46 -2.72
CA ASP A 30 -16.52 0.31 -3.27
C ASP A 30 -16.79 1.55 -2.42
N ARG A 31 -16.88 1.35 -1.09
CA ARG A 31 -17.04 2.43 -0.12
C ARG A 31 -15.89 3.42 -0.19
N MET A 32 -14.65 2.94 -0.15
CA MET A 32 -13.46 3.79 -0.17
C MET A 32 -13.39 4.63 -1.44
N PHE A 33 -13.59 4.05 -2.62
CA PHE A 33 -13.49 4.79 -3.88
C PHE A 33 -14.71 5.68 -4.19
N THR A 34 -15.84 5.46 -3.51
CA THR A 34 -17.02 6.33 -3.59
C THR A 34 -16.80 7.60 -2.76
N HIS A 35 -16.25 7.48 -1.56
CA HIS A 35 -16.04 8.62 -0.66
C HIS A 35 -14.69 9.31 -0.85
N ASN A 36 -13.69 8.60 -1.36
CA ASN A 36 -12.33 9.07 -1.61
C ASN A 36 -11.89 8.75 -3.04
N PRO A 37 -12.55 9.32 -4.07
CA PRO A 37 -12.25 9.03 -5.47
C PRO A 37 -10.83 9.41 -5.90
N GLU A 38 -10.17 10.33 -5.18
CA GLU A 38 -8.78 10.73 -5.39
C GLU A 38 -7.79 9.56 -5.25
N LEU A 39 -8.13 8.54 -4.45
CA LEU A 39 -7.28 7.35 -4.30
C LEU A 39 -7.17 6.53 -5.60
N LYS A 40 -8.07 6.73 -6.56
CA LYS A 40 -7.98 6.08 -7.89
C LYS A 40 -6.74 6.52 -8.67
N GLU A 41 -6.12 7.64 -8.32
CA GLU A 41 -4.85 8.13 -8.93
C GLU A 41 -3.60 7.40 -8.40
N ILE A 42 -3.75 6.63 -7.31
CA ILE A 42 -2.68 5.89 -6.64
C ILE A 42 -2.87 4.39 -6.85
N PHE A 43 -4.10 3.91 -6.69
CA PHE A 43 -4.44 2.50 -6.84
C PHE A 43 -4.36 2.05 -8.31
N ASN A 44 -3.86 0.84 -8.53
CA ASN A 44 -3.87 0.26 -9.86
C ASN A 44 -5.28 -0.26 -10.21
N MET A 45 -6.06 0.57 -10.89
CA MET A 45 -7.43 0.24 -11.28
C MET A 45 -7.55 -1.00 -12.18
N SER A 46 -6.48 -1.40 -12.88
CA SER A 46 -6.44 -2.68 -13.61
C SER A 46 -6.45 -3.88 -12.66
N ASN A 47 -5.66 -3.81 -11.58
CA ASN A 47 -5.62 -4.85 -10.55
C ASN A 47 -6.89 -4.85 -9.69
N GLN A 48 -7.58 -3.71 -9.63
CA GLN A 48 -8.88 -3.66 -8.98
C GLN A 48 -9.95 -4.35 -9.82
N ARG A 49 -9.84 -4.30 -11.15
CA ARG A 49 -10.79 -4.94 -12.07
C ARG A 49 -10.60 -6.46 -12.14
N ASN A 50 -9.38 -6.96 -12.01
CA ASN A 50 -9.10 -8.41 -12.06
C ASN A 50 -9.24 -9.12 -10.70
N GLY A 51 -9.33 -8.38 -9.59
CA GLY A 51 -9.62 -8.91 -8.25
C GLY A 51 -8.38 -9.18 -7.39
N ASP A 52 -7.17 -9.21 -7.95
CA ASP A 52 -5.93 -9.54 -7.23
C ASP A 52 -5.69 -8.60 -6.04
N GLN A 53 -6.03 -7.32 -6.19
CA GLN A 53 -5.87 -6.33 -5.11
C GLN A 53 -6.87 -6.52 -3.97
N ARG A 54 -8.06 -7.05 -4.26
CA ARG A 54 -9.07 -7.38 -3.25
C ARG A 54 -8.64 -8.57 -2.41
N GLU A 55 -8.01 -9.54 -3.04
CA GLU A 55 -7.47 -10.72 -2.36
C GLU A 55 -6.25 -10.39 -1.50
N ALA A 56 -5.32 -9.56 -2.01
CA ALA A 56 -4.12 -9.17 -1.28
C ALA A 56 -4.43 -8.44 0.04
N LEU A 57 -5.39 -7.50 0.03
CA LEU A 57 -5.79 -6.77 1.24
C LEU A 57 -6.41 -7.71 2.29
N PHE A 58 -7.30 -8.60 1.84
CA PHE A 58 -7.93 -9.59 2.71
C PHE A 58 -6.89 -10.48 3.39
N ASN A 59 -5.97 -11.04 2.59
CA ASN A 59 -4.92 -11.91 3.08
C ASN A 59 -3.99 -11.19 4.07
N ALA A 60 -3.69 -9.91 3.84
CA ALA A 60 -2.89 -9.11 4.75
C ALA A 60 -3.59 -8.89 6.11
N ILE A 61 -4.89 -8.57 6.10
CA ILE A 61 -5.69 -8.40 7.34
C ILE A 61 -5.79 -9.73 8.10
N ALA A 62 -6.08 -10.83 7.40
CA ALA A 62 -6.18 -12.16 8.00
C ALA A 62 -4.84 -12.65 8.57
N ALA A 63 -3.73 -12.41 7.86
CA ALA A 63 -2.39 -12.73 8.33
C ALA A 63 -1.99 -11.88 9.54
N TYR A 64 -2.28 -10.58 9.52
CA TYR A 64 -2.03 -9.70 10.66
C TYR A 64 -2.79 -10.16 11.89
N ALA A 65 -4.09 -10.42 11.76
CA ALA A 65 -4.89 -10.82 12.90
C ALA A 65 -4.49 -12.19 13.47
N SER A 66 -4.10 -13.14 12.61
CA SER A 66 -3.54 -14.43 13.03
C SER A 66 -2.22 -14.29 13.80
N ASN A 67 -1.49 -13.18 13.62
CA ASN A 67 -0.19 -12.91 14.23
C ASN A 67 -0.22 -11.68 15.15
N ILE A 68 -1.39 -11.25 15.63
CA ILE A 68 -1.54 -10.01 16.40
C ILE A 68 -0.72 -9.99 17.71
N GLU A 69 -0.40 -11.17 18.24
CA GLU A 69 0.46 -11.36 19.43
C GLU A 69 1.95 -11.52 19.08
N ASN A 70 2.28 -11.79 17.80
CA ASN A 70 3.63 -12.01 17.31
C ASN A 70 3.91 -11.12 16.10
N LEU A 71 3.78 -9.81 16.30
CA LEU A 71 4.16 -8.79 15.32
C LEU A 71 5.57 -8.98 14.73
N PRO A 72 6.61 -9.39 15.51
CA PRO A 72 7.93 -9.64 14.95
C PRO A 72 7.95 -10.64 13.78
N ALA A 73 7.06 -11.64 13.77
CA ALA A 73 6.97 -12.59 12.67
C ALA A 73 6.51 -11.96 11.35
N LEU A 74 5.84 -10.81 11.40
CA LEU A 74 5.36 -10.09 10.22
C LEU A 74 6.42 -9.14 9.65
N LEU A 75 7.51 -8.85 10.35
CA LEU A 75 8.50 -7.86 9.94
C LEU A 75 9.04 -8.07 8.51
N PRO A 76 9.35 -9.30 8.05
CA PRO A 76 9.80 -9.49 6.67
C PRO A 76 8.72 -9.14 5.63
N ALA A 77 7.46 -9.43 5.93
CA ALA A 77 6.34 -9.09 5.05
C ALA A 77 6.06 -7.58 5.07
N VAL A 78 6.12 -6.96 6.26
CA VAL A 78 6.02 -5.51 6.44
C VAL A 78 7.09 -4.79 5.63
N GLU A 79 8.35 -5.21 5.70
CA GLU A 79 9.44 -4.58 4.93
C GLU A 79 9.15 -4.62 3.43
N LYS A 80 8.75 -5.77 2.90
CA LYS A 80 8.42 -5.92 1.48
C LYS A 80 7.28 -4.98 1.05
N ILE A 81 6.25 -4.84 1.89
CA ILE A 81 5.09 -3.99 1.61
C ILE A 81 5.47 -2.51 1.77
N ALA A 82 6.24 -2.14 2.78
CA ALA A 82 6.71 -0.77 3.03
C ALA A 82 7.56 -0.26 1.85
N GLN A 83 8.48 -1.08 1.33
CA GLN A 83 9.26 -0.75 0.13
C GLN A 83 8.33 -0.45 -1.06
N LYS A 84 7.32 -1.30 -1.28
CA LYS A 84 6.31 -1.06 -2.31
C LYS A 84 5.55 0.24 -2.05
N HIS A 85 5.03 0.47 -0.85
CA HIS A 85 4.29 1.68 -0.48
C HIS A 85 5.08 2.96 -0.76
N THR A 86 6.39 2.95 -0.51
CA THR A 86 7.23 4.13 -0.80
C THR A 86 7.31 4.45 -2.30
N SER A 87 7.30 3.45 -3.18
CA SER A 87 7.19 3.65 -4.64
C SER A 87 5.84 4.25 -5.06
N PHE A 88 4.79 4.07 -4.26
CA PHE A 88 3.46 4.66 -4.43
C PHE A 88 3.23 5.92 -3.58
N GLN A 89 4.27 6.43 -2.90
CA GLN A 89 4.21 7.63 -2.08
C GLN A 89 3.05 7.60 -1.07
N ILE A 90 2.80 6.44 -0.46
CA ILE A 90 1.78 6.31 0.57
C ILE A 90 2.11 7.23 1.76
N LYS A 91 1.09 7.93 2.27
CA LYS A 91 1.22 8.92 3.34
C LYS A 91 0.42 8.54 4.59
N PRO A 92 0.81 9.01 5.78
CA PRO A 92 0.11 8.71 7.04
C PRO A 92 -1.40 9.02 7.00
N GLU A 93 -1.80 10.09 6.31
CA GLU A 93 -3.20 10.50 6.19
C GLU A 93 -4.05 9.44 5.47
N GLN A 94 -3.44 8.67 4.55
CA GLN A 94 -4.14 7.63 3.80
C GLN A 94 -4.43 6.40 4.66
N TYR A 95 -3.62 6.13 5.69
CA TYR A 95 -3.94 5.12 6.69
C TYR A 95 -5.22 5.48 7.46
N ASN A 96 -5.43 6.76 7.78
CA ASN A 96 -6.68 7.16 8.44
C ASN A 96 -7.89 6.89 7.54
N ILE A 97 -7.80 7.21 6.24
CA ILE A 97 -8.86 6.93 5.27
C ILE A 97 -9.16 5.43 5.20
N VAL A 98 -8.12 4.60 5.06
CA VAL A 98 -8.25 3.13 5.01
C VAL A 98 -8.88 2.60 6.30
N GLY A 99 -8.43 3.05 7.47
CA GLY A 99 -8.97 2.64 8.76
C GLY A 99 -10.45 2.99 8.90
N THR A 100 -10.86 4.20 8.52
CA THR A 100 -12.27 4.63 8.55
C THR A 100 -13.15 3.74 7.67
N HIS A 101 -12.71 3.44 6.45
CA HIS A 101 -13.48 2.58 5.54
C HIS A 101 -13.50 1.12 5.98
N LEU A 102 -12.42 0.63 6.61
CA LEU A 102 -12.38 -0.72 7.16
C LEU A 102 -13.40 -0.87 8.29
N LEU A 103 -13.38 0.01 9.28
CA LEU A 103 -14.29 -0.08 10.43
C LEU A 103 -15.74 0.11 10.02
N ALA A 104 -16.02 1.06 9.13
CA ALA A 104 -17.37 1.26 8.63
C ALA A 104 -17.87 0.08 7.79
N THR A 105 -16.98 -0.60 7.04
CA THR A 105 -17.34 -1.84 6.34
C THR A 105 -17.70 -2.95 7.32
N LEU A 106 -16.95 -3.09 8.41
CA LEU A 106 -17.29 -4.07 9.46
C LEU A 106 -18.65 -3.77 10.10
N ASP A 107 -18.94 -2.48 10.37
CA ASP A 107 -20.20 -2.05 10.95
C ASP A 107 -21.39 -2.28 9.99
N GLU A 108 -21.27 -1.84 8.74
CA GLU A 108 -22.31 -1.96 7.72
C GLU A 108 -22.64 -3.42 7.38
N MET A 109 -21.65 -4.32 7.41
CA MET A 109 -21.85 -5.73 7.04
C MET A 109 -22.31 -6.61 8.20
N PHE A 110 -21.87 -6.33 9.43
CA PHE A 110 -22.05 -7.25 10.55
C PHE A 110 -22.73 -6.62 11.77
N ASN A 111 -22.80 -5.29 11.84
CA ASN A 111 -23.29 -4.53 12.99
C ASN A 111 -22.79 -5.12 14.33
N PRO A 112 -21.48 -5.30 14.50
CA PRO A 112 -20.91 -6.15 15.55
C PRO A 112 -20.92 -5.48 16.94
N GLY A 113 -21.33 -4.21 17.00
CA GLY A 113 -21.32 -3.40 18.22
C GLY A 113 -19.99 -2.68 18.45
N GLN A 114 -20.04 -1.63 19.27
CA GLN A 114 -18.92 -0.69 19.45
C GLN A 114 -17.67 -1.34 20.02
N GLU A 115 -17.80 -2.32 20.93
CA GLU A 115 -16.64 -3.01 21.52
C GLU A 115 -15.77 -3.70 20.45
N VAL A 116 -16.41 -4.32 19.45
CA VAL A 116 -15.69 -4.97 18.35
C VAL A 116 -15.03 -3.95 17.45
N LEU A 117 -15.73 -2.86 17.10
CA LEU A 117 -15.19 -1.79 16.27
C LEU A 117 -13.99 -1.10 16.93
N ASP A 118 -14.06 -0.84 18.24
CA ASP A 118 -12.97 -0.25 19.01
C ASP A 118 -11.75 -1.17 19.06
N ALA A 119 -11.97 -2.48 19.24
CA ALA A 119 -10.89 -3.48 19.24
C ALA A 119 -10.18 -3.53 17.88
N TRP A 120 -10.96 -3.56 16.79
CA TRP A 120 -10.42 -3.50 15.43
C TRP A 120 -9.72 -2.18 15.12
N GLY A 121 -10.24 -1.05 15.60
CA GLY A 121 -9.62 0.26 15.42
C GLY A 121 -8.26 0.36 16.10
N LYS A 122 -8.16 -0.14 17.34
CA LYS A 122 -6.89 -0.24 18.06
C LYS A 122 -5.89 -1.15 17.33
N ALA A 123 -6.33 -2.33 16.90
CA ALA A 123 -5.47 -3.28 16.18
C ALA A 123 -4.97 -2.69 14.85
N TYR A 124 -5.87 -2.13 14.05
CA TYR A 124 -5.52 -1.42 12.82
C TYR A 124 -4.49 -0.32 13.08
N GLY A 125 -4.72 0.53 14.09
CA GLY A 125 -3.82 1.62 14.44
C GLY A 125 -2.41 1.16 14.81
N VAL A 126 -2.28 0.01 15.50
CA VAL A 126 -0.96 -0.57 15.80
C VAL A 126 -0.24 -0.97 14.51
N LEU A 127 -0.90 -1.68 13.59
CA LEU A 127 -0.28 -2.07 12.32
C LEU A 127 0.05 -0.86 11.44
N ALA A 128 -0.88 0.11 11.35
CA ALA A 128 -0.68 1.33 10.58
C ALA A 128 0.56 2.09 11.05
N ASN A 129 0.76 2.22 12.36
CA ASN A 129 1.94 2.88 12.92
C ASN A 129 3.25 2.15 12.61
N VAL A 130 3.24 0.81 12.56
CA VAL A 130 4.43 0.03 12.13
C VAL A 130 4.81 0.38 10.69
N PHE A 131 3.83 0.44 9.79
CA PHE A 131 4.07 0.84 8.41
C PHE A 131 4.53 2.29 8.29
N ILE A 132 3.79 3.23 8.89
CA ILE A 132 4.09 4.66 8.85
C ILE A 132 5.52 4.92 9.32
N HIS A 133 5.94 4.29 10.41
CA HIS A 133 7.29 4.45 10.93
C HIS A 133 8.34 3.93 9.95
N ARG A 134 8.17 2.70 9.44
CA ARG A 134 9.14 2.11 8.53
C ARG A 134 9.21 2.84 7.18
N GLU A 135 8.07 3.27 6.65
CA GLU A 135 7.99 4.04 5.42
C GLU A 135 8.66 5.40 5.58
N ALA A 136 8.49 6.07 6.73
CA ALA A 136 9.19 7.32 7.04
C ALA A 136 10.72 7.13 7.06
N GLU A 137 11.22 6.04 7.63
CA GLU A 137 12.65 5.69 7.56
C GLU A 137 13.11 5.52 6.11
N ILE A 138 12.38 4.76 5.29
CA ILE A 138 12.73 4.54 3.88
C ILE A 138 12.73 5.85 3.09
N TYR A 139 11.73 6.73 3.31
CA TYR A 139 11.70 8.06 2.69
C TYR A 139 12.93 8.88 3.10
N HIS A 140 13.27 8.90 4.38
CA HIS A 140 14.43 9.63 4.89
C HIS A 140 15.75 9.06 4.35
N GLU A 141 15.92 7.74 4.36
CA GLU A 141 17.08 7.04 3.79
C GLU A 141 17.25 7.37 2.31
N ASN A 142 16.17 7.41 1.54
CA ASN A 142 16.21 7.72 0.10
C ASN A 142 16.54 9.20 -0.16
N ALA A 143 16.00 10.12 0.64
CA ALA A 143 16.27 11.54 0.52
C ALA A 143 17.69 11.92 0.97
N SER A 144 18.29 11.16 1.89
CA SER A 144 19.60 11.48 2.48
C SER A 144 20.80 10.97 1.66
N LYS A 145 20.57 10.16 0.62
CA LYS A 145 21.63 9.69 -0.29
C LYS A 145 22.12 10.84 -1.17
N ASP A 146 23.39 10.77 -1.60
CA ASP A 146 23.84 11.62 -2.72
C ASP A 146 23.00 11.30 -3.97
N GLY A 147 22.50 12.34 -4.64
CA GLY A 147 21.53 12.21 -5.74
C GLY A 147 20.13 11.68 -5.34
N GLY A 148 19.84 11.55 -4.04
CA GLY A 148 18.56 11.14 -3.47
C GLY A 148 17.48 12.21 -3.52
N TRP A 149 16.23 11.80 -3.34
CA TRP A 149 15.08 12.71 -3.29
C TRP A 149 13.93 12.13 -2.46
N GLU A 150 13.04 13.02 -2.00
CA GLU A 150 11.72 12.65 -1.46
C GLU A 150 10.65 12.89 -2.52
N GLY A 151 9.58 12.09 -2.54
CA GLY A 151 8.49 12.27 -3.48
C GLY A 151 8.83 11.82 -4.90
N THR A 152 8.34 12.57 -5.88
CA THR A 152 8.61 12.33 -7.30
C THR A 152 9.68 13.29 -7.81
N ARG A 153 10.59 12.79 -8.65
CA ARG A 153 11.60 13.59 -9.35
C ARG A 153 11.36 13.48 -10.86
N PRO A 154 11.35 14.58 -11.62
CA PRO A 154 11.20 14.51 -13.08
C PRO A 154 12.43 13.93 -13.77
N PHE A 155 12.20 12.96 -14.66
CA PHE A 155 13.22 12.38 -15.53
C PHE A 155 12.83 12.51 -17.00
N ARG A 156 13.82 12.71 -17.87
CA ARG A 156 13.66 12.68 -19.33
C ARG A 156 14.14 11.35 -19.89
N ILE A 157 13.47 10.83 -20.90
CA ILE A 157 13.94 9.67 -21.66
C ILE A 157 15.03 10.15 -22.62
N VAL A 158 16.24 9.61 -22.50
CA VAL A 158 17.39 9.95 -23.36
C VAL A 158 17.68 8.87 -24.39
N ALA A 159 17.32 7.62 -24.11
CA ALA A 159 17.38 6.54 -25.08
C ALA A 159 16.16 5.63 -24.98
N LYS A 160 15.74 5.10 -26.14
CA LYS A 160 14.68 4.09 -26.25
C LYS A 160 15.16 3.03 -27.24
N THR A 161 15.48 1.85 -26.73
CA THR A 161 16.16 0.81 -27.51
C THR A 161 15.33 -0.47 -27.52
N PRO A 162 14.76 -0.87 -28.67
CA PRO A 162 14.12 -2.17 -28.81
C PRO A 162 15.10 -3.29 -28.48
N ARG A 163 14.71 -4.23 -27.63
CA ARG A 163 15.52 -5.41 -27.25
C ARG A 163 14.95 -6.70 -27.84
N SER A 164 13.65 -6.73 -28.09
CA SER A 164 12.94 -7.81 -28.80
C SER A 164 11.65 -7.27 -29.42
N ALA A 165 10.83 -8.16 -30.00
CA ALA A 165 9.49 -7.82 -30.48
C ALA A 165 8.53 -7.35 -29.36
N LEU A 166 8.85 -7.66 -28.09
CA LEU A 166 7.96 -7.39 -26.94
C LEU A 166 8.62 -6.51 -25.86
N ILE A 167 9.95 -6.37 -25.87
CA ILE A 167 10.71 -5.69 -24.82
C ILE A 167 11.46 -4.50 -25.40
N THR A 168 11.34 -3.34 -24.74
CA THR A 168 12.08 -2.11 -25.04
C THR A 168 12.72 -1.58 -23.76
N SER A 169 14.01 -1.26 -23.81
CA SER A 169 14.68 -0.56 -22.70
C SER A 169 14.55 0.95 -22.85
N PHE A 170 14.48 1.65 -21.74
CA PHE A 170 14.43 3.09 -21.66
C PHE A 170 15.54 3.56 -20.72
N GLU A 171 16.32 4.55 -21.16
CA GLU A 171 17.34 5.19 -20.33
C GLU A 171 16.82 6.57 -19.94
N PHE A 172 17.02 6.90 -18.66
CA PHE A 172 16.49 8.12 -18.05
C PHE A 172 17.61 8.96 -17.46
N GLU A 173 17.51 10.27 -17.64
CA GLU A 173 18.36 11.25 -16.94
C GLU A 173 17.48 12.23 -16.17
N PRO A 174 17.93 12.72 -15.00
CA PRO A 174 17.16 13.69 -14.23
C PRO A 174 17.10 15.02 -15.00
N VAL A 175 15.92 15.65 -15.04
CA VAL A 175 15.71 16.90 -15.79
C VAL A 175 16.55 18.04 -15.22
N ASP A 176 16.80 18.03 -13.92
CA ASP A 176 17.63 19.01 -13.22
C ASP A 176 19.14 18.87 -13.47
N GLY A 177 19.58 17.80 -14.15
CA GLY A 177 20.99 17.53 -14.45
C GLY A 177 21.84 17.11 -13.24
N GLY A 178 21.24 16.87 -12.08
CA GLY A 178 21.94 16.42 -10.88
C GLY A 178 22.33 14.94 -10.90
N THR A 179 23.02 14.48 -9.85
CA THR A 179 23.32 13.06 -9.64
C THR A 179 22.05 12.26 -9.31
N VAL A 180 22.13 10.94 -9.43
CA VAL A 180 21.06 9.99 -9.08
C VAL A 180 21.54 9.06 -7.97
N ALA A 181 20.65 8.72 -7.04
CA ALA A 181 20.97 7.84 -5.93
C ALA A 181 21.44 6.45 -6.40
N GLU A 182 22.44 5.91 -5.70
CA GLU A 182 22.82 4.51 -5.85
C GLU A 182 21.71 3.56 -5.37
N TYR A 183 21.70 2.36 -5.97
CA TYR A 183 20.72 1.31 -5.69
C TYR A 183 21.42 -0.05 -5.53
N ARG A 184 20.73 -0.99 -4.89
CA ARG A 184 21.15 -2.39 -4.80
C ARG A 184 20.57 -3.19 -5.97
N PRO A 185 21.34 -4.08 -6.60
CA PRO A 185 20.83 -4.98 -7.64
C PRO A 185 19.60 -5.75 -7.15
N GLY A 186 18.52 -5.72 -7.95
CA GLY A 186 17.23 -6.32 -7.61
C GLY A 186 16.19 -5.34 -7.04
N GLN A 187 16.53 -4.07 -6.84
CA GLN A 187 15.55 -3.01 -6.53
C GLN A 187 14.80 -2.54 -7.77
N ASP A 188 13.68 -1.85 -7.54
CA ASP A 188 12.81 -1.27 -8.55
C ASP A 188 12.62 0.25 -8.37
N LEU A 189 12.15 0.91 -9.42
CA LEU A 189 11.69 2.30 -9.41
C LEU A 189 10.18 2.38 -9.55
N GLY A 190 9.56 3.31 -8.82
CA GLY A 190 8.19 3.75 -9.08
C GLY A 190 8.13 4.76 -10.22
N VAL A 191 7.56 4.37 -11.37
CA VAL A 191 7.36 5.24 -12.54
C VAL A 191 5.94 5.80 -12.54
N TRP A 192 5.84 7.11 -12.29
CA TRP A 192 4.59 7.86 -12.26
C TRP A 192 4.32 8.50 -13.62
N ARG A 193 3.17 8.21 -14.21
CA ARG A 193 2.81 8.73 -15.54
C ARG A 193 1.33 9.12 -15.63
N LYS A 194 1.07 10.24 -16.31
CA LYS A 194 -0.28 10.68 -16.69
C LYS A 194 -0.30 11.16 -18.16
N PRO A 195 -0.10 10.27 -19.14
CA PRO A 195 -0.18 10.65 -20.55
C PRO A 195 -1.56 11.18 -20.93
N ALA A 196 -1.61 12.01 -21.99
CA ALA A 196 -2.88 12.44 -22.56
C ALA A 196 -3.73 11.21 -22.97
N GLY A 197 -4.97 11.15 -22.49
CA GLY A 197 -5.89 10.02 -22.70
C GLY A 197 -6.03 9.05 -21.52
N PHE A 198 -5.20 9.18 -20.47
CA PHE A 198 -5.40 8.42 -19.23
C PHE A 198 -6.46 9.11 -18.37
N ALA A 199 -7.44 8.34 -17.89
CA ALA A 199 -8.47 8.85 -16.98
C ALA A 199 -7.91 9.33 -15.63
N GLY A 200 -6.75 8.79 -15.24
CA GLY A 200 -6.04 9.14 -14.02
C GLY A 200 -4.56 8.81 -14.11
N GLN A 201 -3.80 9.24 -13.13
CA GLN A 201 -2.39 8.89 -12.99
C GLN A 201 -2.22 7.38 -12.81
N ALA A 202 -1.13 6.85 -13.36
CA ALA A 202 -0.73 5.46 -13.18
C ALA A 202 0.68 5.38 -12.61
N VAL A 203 0.86 4.52 -11.61
CA VAL A 203 2.16 4.17 -11.04
C VAL A 203 2.47 2.70 -11.34
N ARG A 204 3.69 2.41 -11.78
CA ARG A 204 4.19 1.04 -12.01
C ARG A 204 5.60 0.90 -11.45
N GLN A 205 5.93 -0.29 -10.94
CA GLN A 205 7.28 -0.62 -10.51
C GLN A 205 8.01 -1.31 -11.65
N GLU A 206 9.21 -0.84 -11.97
CA GLU A 206 10.08 -1.40 -12.99
C GLU A 206 11.47 -1.66 -12.39
N SER A 207 12.02 -2.85 -12.59
CA SER A 207 13.37 -3.19 -12.09
C SER A 207 14.44 -2.30 -12.73
N LEU A 208 15.42 -1.89 -11.92
CA LEU A 208 16.63 -1.18 -12.35
C LEU A 208 17.67 -2.09 -13.00
#